data_AF-A0AAD9ZUT4-F1
#
_entry.id   AF-A0AAD9ZUT4-F1
#
_cell.length_a   1.000
_cell.length_b   1.000
_cell.length_c   1.000
_cell.angle_alpha   90.00
_cell.angle_beta   90.00
_cell.angle_gamma   90.00
#
_symmetry.space_group_name_H-M   'P 1'
#
loop_
_entity.id
_entity.type
_entity.pdbx_description
1 polymer ?
#
loop_
_entity_poly.entity_id
_entity_poly.type
_entity_poly.pdbx_seq_one_letter_code
_entity_poly.pdbx_strand_id
1 'polypeptide(L)'
;MKSTQLSESFNASLKDYLKFDHNLPQLFMHFERMVNDKWYKELEAEYDSCYWLINLKIPVKMLIQARNIYTKPIFEKFQEQFVEAVELNITNCVEDNGDFVYTLTMYDAFGNYDNCKKRYVRKGSDNKLFCSCRMIEIKGVLCRHAIKVLRDIMNIKEIPDQYILKRWTKELDLNV
;
A
#
# COMPACT_ATOMS: atom_id res chain seq x y z
N MET A 1 19.60 -18.42 35.29
CA MET A 1 20.37 -17.65 34.28
C MET A 1 19.66 -16.33 34.04
N LYS A 2 20.32 -15.19 34.27
CA LYS A 2 19.78 -13.87 33.90
C LYS A 2 20.07 -13.64 32.42
N SER A 3 19.04 -13.30 31.63
CA SER A 3 19.17 -13.05 30.19
C SER A 3 20.02 -11.79 29.92
N THR A 4 21.13 -11.94 29.20
CA THR A 4 22.06 -10.86 28.77
C THR A 4 21.78 -10.37 27.35
N GLN A 5 20.71 -10.83 26.70
CA GLN A 5 20.39 -10.50 25.31
C GLN A 5 20.33 -8.99 25.02
N LEU A 6 19.81 -8.19 25.96
CA LEU A 6 19.75 -6.74 25.81
C LEU A 6 21.14 -6.11 25.78
N SER A 7 22.04 -6.54 26.67
CA SER A 7 23.43 -6.06 26.68
C SER A 7 24.22 -6.55 25.47
N GLU A 8 23.95 -7.77 24.98
CA GLU A 8 24.63 -8.34 23.82
C GLU A 8 24.23 -7.64 22.52
N SER A 9 22.92 -7.39 22.33
CA SER A 9 22.41 -6.63 21.19
C SER A 9 22.92 -5.18 21.21
N PHE A 10 22.92 -4.54 22.38
CA PHE A 10 23.46 -3.20 22.53
C PHE A 10 24.97 -3.14 22.22
N ASN A 11 25.74 -4.07 22.78
CA ASN A 11 27.19 -4.16 22.55
C ASN A 11 27.52 -4.50 21.09
N ALA A 12 26.69 -5.29 20.42
CA ALA A 12 26.83 -5.56 18.99
C ALA A 12 26.62 -4.28 18.17
N SER A 13 25.55 -3.51 18.43
CA SER A 13 25.35 -2.21 17.78
C SER A 13 26.51 -1.25 18.06
N LEU A 14 27.02 -1.22 19.29
CA LEU A 14 28.10 -0.31 19.70
C LEU A 14 29.41 -0.56 18.92
N LYS A 15 29.71 -1.82 18.59
CA LYS A 15 30.92 -2.20 17.83
C LYS A 15 30.95 -1.61 16.42
N ASP A 16 29.80 -1.39 15.80
CA ASP A 16 29.72 -0.83 14.44
C ASP A 16 30.10 0.67 14.40
N TYR A 17 30.05 1.34 15.56
CA TYR A 17 30.29 2.77 15.69
C TYR A 17 31.61 3.09 16.42
N LEU A 18 32.22 2.13 17.12
CA LEU A 18 33.45 2.32 17.87
C LEU A 18 34.64 1.58 17.25
N LYS A 19 35.74 2.30 17.04
CA LYS A 19 37.08 1.75 16.75
C LYS A 19 38.04 2.01 17.91
N PHE A 20 39.09 1.20 18.00
CA PHE A 20 40.03 1.15 19.14
C PHE A 20 40.90 2.42 19.28
N ASP A 21 40.91 3.29 18.28
CA ASP A 21 41.72 4.50 18.14
C ASP A 21 40.98 5.81 18.46
N HIS A 22 39.71 5.75 18.86
CA HIS A 22 38.95 6.95 19.19
C HIS A 22 39.36 7.54 20.55
N ASN A 23 39.60 8.85 20.57
CA ASN A 23 39.75 9.59 21.82
C ASN A 23 38.38 9.82 22.48
N LEU A 24 38.40 10.20 23.77
CA LEU A 24 37.18 10.35 24.57
C LEU A 24 36.11 11.24 23.90
N PRO A 25 36.44 12.42 23.32
CA PRO A 25 35.47 13.23 22.58
C PRO A 25 34.86 12.53 21.36
N GLN A 26 35.68 11.83 20.57
CA GLN A 26 35.20 11.10 19.40
C GLN A 26 34.27 9.94 19.78
N LEU A 27 34.55 9.28 20.90
CA LEU A 27 33.69 8.22 21.44
C LEU A 27 32.29 8.75 21.76
N PHE A 28 32.18 9.91 22.42
CA PHE A 28 30.89 10.55 22.69
C PHE A 28 30.15 10.94 21.39
N MET A 29 30.85 11.49 20.40
CA MET A 29 30.26 11.84 19.10
C MET A 29 29.71 10.62 18.35
N HIS A 30 30.44 9.51 18.32
CA HIS A 30 29.99 8.27 17.68
C HIS A 30 28.84 7.59 18.44
N PHE A 31 28.85 7.69 19.77
CA PHE A 31 27.75 7.22 20.60
C PHE A 31 26.46 8.03 20.33
N GLU A 32 26.56 9.35 20.30
CA GLU A 32 25.43 10.23 19.98
C GLU A 32 24.86 9.93 18.58
N ARG A 33 25.74 9.69 17.59
CA ARG A 33 25.33 9.25 16.25
C ARG A 33 24.60 7.92 16.25
N MET A 34 25.08 6.91 16.98
CA MET A 34 24.41 5.62 17.12
C MET A 34 23.01 5.76 17.74
N VAL A 35 22.89 6.58 18.79
CA VAL A 35 21.60 6.86 19.44
C VAL A 35 20.65 7.54 18.47
N ASN A 36 21.10 8.55 17.73
CA ASN A 36 20.30 9.24 16.73
C ASN A 36 19.88 8.32 15.58
N ASP A 37 20.77 7.44 15.08
CA ASP A 37 20.42 6.47 14.04
C ASP A 37 19.36 5.47 14.52
N LYS A 38 19.42 5.03 15.79
CA LYS A 38 18.39 4.17 16.39
C LYS A 38 17.07 4.90 16.55
N TRP A 39 17.10 6.12 17.10
CA TRP A 39 15.91 6.96 17.23
C TRP A 39 15.27 7.24 15.87
N TYR A 40 16.07 7.48 14.83
CA TYR A 40 15.55 7.72 13.48
C TYR A 40 14.90 6.47 12.88
N LYS A 41 15.51 5.29 13.07
CA LYS A 41 14.91 4.00 12.64
C LYS A 41 13.64 3.65 13.42
N GLU A 42 13.60 3.95 14.72
CA GLU A 42 12.40 3.79 15.54
C GLU A 42 11.30 4.76 15.09
N LEU A 43 11.65 6.03 14.84
CA LEU A 43 10.72 7.04 14.34
C LEU A 43 10.20 6.69 12.93
N GLU A 44 11.05 6.15 12.04
CA GLU A 44 10.65 5.66 10.72
C GLU A 44 9.73 4.44 10.83
N ALA A 45 10.02 3.50 11.73
CA ALA A 45 9.16 2.34 11.99
C ALA A 45 7.83 2.72 12.67
N GLU A 46 7.83 3.71 13.57
CA GLU A 46 6.63 4.27 14.19
C GLU A 46 5.82 5.09 13.20
N TYR A 47 6.46 5.85 12.30
CA TYR A 47 5.80 6.54 11.20
C TYR A 47 5.16 5.55 10.24
N ASP A 48 5.90 4.52 9.81
CA ASP A 48 5.38 3.44 8.97
C ASP A 48 4.25 2.68 9.70
N SER A 49 4.32 2.48 11.02
CA SER A 49 3.26 1.81 11.79
C SER A 49 2.03 2.69 12.00
N CYS A 50 2.21 3.98 12.34
CA CYS A 50 1.14 4.93 12.62
C CYS A 50 0.45 5.44 11.34
N TYR A 51 1.19 5.62 10.24
CA TYR A 51 0.62 5.95 8.92
C TYR A 51 -0.28 4.81 8.41
N TRP A 52 0.01 3.56 8.81
CA TRP A 52 -0.80 2.39 8.49
C TRP A 52 -2.02 2.16 9.38
N LEU A 53 -2.06 2.72 10.59
CA LEU A 53 -3.21 2.59 11.51
C LEU A 53 -4.23 3.73 11.36
N ILE A 54 -3.83 4.89 10.82
CA ILE A 54 -4.62 6.12 10.99
C ILE A 54 -5.82 6.30 10.05
N ASN A 55 -5.93 5.66 8.88
CA ASN A 55 -7.11 5.92 8.03
C ASN A 55 -8.24 4.90 8.03
N LEU A 56 -8.11 3.75 8.69
CA LEU A 56 -9.25 2.86 8.90
C LEU A 56 -9.13 2.11 10.24
N LYS A 57 -9.85 2.60 11.26
CA LYS A 57 -10.19 1.84 12.48
C LYS A 57 -10.95 0.53 12.18
N ILE A 58 -11.30 0.29 10.92
CA ILE A 58 -12.00 -0.89 10.42
C ILE A 58 -10.99 -1.73 9.62
N PRO A 59 -10.70 -2.97 10.01
CA PRO A 59 -9.87 -3.85 9.21
C PRO A 59 -10.53 -4.10 7.85
N VAL A 60 -9.98 -3.51 6.79
CA VAL A 60 -10.44 -3.76 5.42
C VAL A 60 -9.70 -4.97 4.88
N LYS A 61 -10.45 -6.07 4.71
CA LYS A 61 -9.93 -7.37 4.24
C LYS A 61 -9.07 -7.26 2.97
N MET A 62 -9.50 -6.46 1.99
CA MET A 62 -8.78 -6.28 0.74
C MET A 62 -7.37 -5.68 0.95
N LEU A 63 -7.23 -4.68 1.83
CA LEU A 63 -5.94 -4.08 2.17
C LEU A 63 -5.05 -5.05 2.95
N ILE A 64 -5.64 -5.83 3.86
CA ILE A 64 -4.92 -6.85 4.63
C ILE A 64 -4.37 -7.93 3.69
N GLN A 65 -5.20 -8.44 2.78
CA GLN A 65 -4.77 -9.41 1.77
C GLN A 65 -3.67 -8.83 0.90
N ALA A 66 -3.84 -7.60 0.37
CA ALA A 66 -2.84 -6.91 -0.44
C ALA A 66 -1.49 -6.80 0.28
N ARG A 67 -1.50 -6.42 1.56
CA ARG A 67 -0.28 -6.34 2.41
C ARG A 67 0.43 -7.66 2.52
N ASN A 68 -0.33 -8.75 2.62
CA ASN A 68 0.23 -10.09 2.80
C ASN A 68 0.85 -10.62 1.50
N ILE A 69 0.18 -10.40 0.36
CA ILE A 69 0.59 -10.96 -0.93
C ILE A 69 1.64 -10.12 -1.66
N TYR A 70 1.56 -8.79 -1.64
CA TYR A 70 2.37 -7.91 -2.50
C TYR A 70 3.69 -7.50 -1.87
N THR A 71 4.72 -7.28 -2.69
CA THR A 71 5.95 -6.60 -2.24
C THR A 71 5.63 -5.18 -1.74
N LYS A 72 6.45 -4.62 -0.84
CA LYS A 72 6.22 -3.28 -0.22
C LYS A 72 5.90 -2.20 -1.27
N PRO A 73 6.67 -2.03 -2.37
CA PRO A 73 6.40 -0.98 -3.35
C PRO A 73 5.09 -1.15 -4.13
N ILE A 74 4.62 -2.40 -4.31
CA ILE A 74 3.36 -2.65 -4.99
C ILE A 74 2.19 -2.45 -4.03
N PHE A 75 2.35 -2.88 -2.78
CA PHE A 75 1.35 -2.61 -1.76
C PHE A 75 1.10 -1.10 -1.61
N GLU A 76 2.15 -0.27 -1.53
CA GLU A 76 2.02 1.19 -1.39
C GLU A 76 1.19 1.79 -2.54
N LYS A 77 1.49 1.41 -3.79
CA LYS A 77 0.71 1.83 -4.97
C LYS A 77 -0.74 1.36 -4.90
N PHE A 78 -0.98 0.13 -4.44
CA PHE A 78 -2.33 -0.38 -4.27
C PHE A 78 -3.08 0.40 -3.18
N GLN A 79 -2.43 0.72 -2.07
CA GLN A 79 -2.98 1.50 -0.96
C GLN A 79 -3.39 2.91 -1.42
N GLU A 80 -2.54 3.59 -2.19
CA GLU A 80 -2.88 4.88 -2.82
C GLU A 80 -4.15 4.76 -3.67
N GLN A 81 -4.21 3.78 -4.58
CA GLN A 81 -5.40 3.54 -5.40
C GLN A 81 -6.64 3.21 -4.57
N PHE A 82 -6.47 2.49 -3.46
CA PHE A 82 -7.57 2.15 -2.57
C PHE A 82 -8.13 3.39 -1.87
N VAL A 83 -7.27 4.26 -1.35
CA VAL A 83 -7.67 5.50 -0.67
C VAL A 83 -8.39 6.43 -1.63
N GLU A 84 -7.83 6.64 -2.83
CA GLU A 84 -8.46 7.47 -3.87
C GLU A 84 -9.81 6.88 -4.35
N ALA A 85 -10.03 5.57 -4.23
CA ALA A 85 -11.31 4.96 -4.58
C ALA A 85 -12.45 5.37 -3.65
N VAL A 86 -12.15 5.74 -2.39
CA VAL A 86 -13.17 6.11 -1.40
C VAL A 86 -13.95 7.35 -1.84
N GLU A 87 -13.27 8.32 -2.45
CA GLU A 87 -13.86 9.59 -2.90
C GLU A 87 -14.54 9.51 -4.27
N LEU A 88 -14.40 8.38 -4.98
CA LEU A 88 -15.07 8.19 -6.26
C LEU A 88 -16.57 8.01 -6.07
N ASN A 89 -17.33 8.50 -7.04
CA ASN A 89 -18.77 8.32 -7.11
C ASN A 89 -19.11 7.53 -8.37
N ILE A 90 -20.01 6.56 -8.24
CA ILE A 90 -20.63 5.89 -9.38
C ILE A 90 -21.92 6.66 -9.69
N THR A 91 -21.94 7.34 -10.83
CA THR A 91 -23.04 8.27 -11.18
C THR A 91 -24.00 7.70 -12.21
N ASN A 92 -23.59 6.67 -12.94
CA ASN A 92 -24.45 6.01 -13.92
C ASN A 92 -24.01 4.55 -14.15
N CYS A 93 -24.97 3.73 -14.59
CA CYS A 93 -24.76 2.36 -15.03
C CYS A 93 -25.62 2.11 -16.28
N VAL A 94 -25.01 1.58 -17.34
CA VAL A 94 -25.69 1.21 -18.59
C VAL A 94 -25.40 -0.24 -18.91
N GLU A 95 -26.42 -0.99 -19.28
CA GLU A 95 -26.26 -2.33 -19.84
C GLU A 95 -25.98 -2.25 -21.34
N ASP A 96 -24.94 -2.95 -21.79
CA ASP A 96 -24.50 -3.00 -23.19
C ASP A 96 -24.20 -4.45 -23.56
N ASN A 97 -25.12 -5.08 -24.30
CA ASN A 97 -24.98 -6.45 -24.78
C ASN A 97 -24.63 -7.49 -23.69
N GLY A 98 -25.26 -7.37 -22.50
CA GLY A 98 -25.02 -8.26 -21.36
C GLY A 98 -23.83 -7.88 -20.46
N ASP A 99 -23.06 -6.86 -20.86
CA ASP A 99 -22.06 -6.23 -20.00
C ASP A 99 -22.66 -5.01 -19.29
N PHE A 100 -22.05 -4.61 -18.17
CA PHE A 100 -22.43 -3.39 -17.45
C PHE A 100 -21.31 -2.35 -17.51
N VAL A 101 -21.62 -1.14 -17.96
CA VAL A 101 -20.69 -0.01 -18.02
C VAL A 101 -21.02 1.00 -16.93
N TYR A 102 -20.13 1.12 -15.95
CA TYR A 102 -20.23 2.07 -14.85
C TYR A 102 -19.48 3.35 -15.20
N THR A 103 -20.11 4.48 -14.93
CA THR A 103 -19.49 5.81 -15.00
C THR A 103 -19.01 6.23 -13.62
N LEU A 104 -17.73 6.57 -13.52
CA LEU A 104 -17.10 7.03 -12.28
C LEU A 104 -16.61 8.46 -12.42
N THR A 105 -16.86 9.26 -11.39
CA THR A 105 -16.54 10.68 -11.36
C THR A 105 -16.00 11.07 -9.99
N MET A 106 -15.14 12.08 -9.97
CA MET A 106 -14.62 12.69 -8.75
C MET A 106 -15.11 14.13 -8.72
N TYR A 107 -15.72 14.53 -7.61
CA TYR A 107 -16.08 15.93 -7.38
C TYR A 107 -14.88 16.65 -6.78
N ASP A 108 -14.70 17.93 -7.11
CA ASP A 108 -13.71 18.74 -6.39
C ASP A 108 -14.22 19.11 -4.98
N ALA A 109 -13.37 19.78 -4.20
CA ALA A 109 -13.70 20.22 -2.84
C ALA A 109 -14.91 21.17 -2.76
N PHE A 110 -15.34 21.73 -3.89
CA PHE A 110 -16.48 22.63 -4.01
C PHE A 110 -17.72 21.93 -4.60
N GLY A 111 -17.66 20.62 -4.84
CA GLY A 111 -18.74 19.84 -5.42
C GLY A 111 -18.90 20.02 -6.93
N ASN A 112 -17.96 20.68 -7.60
CA ASN A 112 -18.05 20.88 -9.05
C ASN A 112 -17.67 19.60 -9.80
N TYR A 113 -18.39 19.39 -10.89
CA TYR A 113 -18.19 18.27 -11.79
C TYR A 113 -17.10 18.58 -12.82
N ASP A 114 -16.01 17.83 -12.79
CA ASP A 114 -14.98 17.87 -13.83
C ASP A 114 -15.14 16.69 -14.80
N ASN A 115 -15.61 17.00 -16.01
CA ASN A 115 -15.85 16.00 -17.06
C ASN A 115 -14.55 15.31 -17.52
N CYS A 116 -13.38 15.95 -17.36
CA CYS A 116 -12.08 15.39 -17.73
C CYS A 116 -11.65 14.23 -16.81
N LYS A 117 -12.19 14.19 -15.58
CA LYS A 117 -11.95 13.14 -14.59
C LYS A 117 -12.91 11.95 -14.72
N LYS A 118 -13.87 12.01 -15.64
CA LYS A 118 -14.79 10.91 -15.91
C LYS A 118 -14.03 9.67 -16.38
N ARG A 119 -14.36 8.51 -15.80
CA ARG A 119 -13.80 7.21 -16.18
C ARG A 119 -14.89 6.17 -16.30
N TYR A 120 -14.62 5.14 -17.09
CA TYR A 120 -15.55 4.07 -17.37
C TYR A 120 -14.97 2.74 -16.92
N VAL A 121 -15.79 1.94 -16.26
CA VAL A 121 -15.46 0.55 -15.92
C VAL A 121 -16.52 -0.34 -16.52
N ARG A 122 -16.11 -1.21 -17.43
CA ARG A 122 -16.97 -2.25 -18.01
C ARG A 122 -16.79 -3.52 -17.18
N LYS A 123 -17.89 -4.08 -16.70
CA LYS A 123 -17.96 -5.42 -16.10
C LYS A 123 -18.51 -6.37 -17.17
N GLY A 124 -17.66 -7.30 -17.60
CA GLY A 124 -18.03 -8.38 -18.49
C GLY A 124 -18.96 -9.39 -17.84
N SER A 125 -19.67 -10.17 -18.66
CA SER A 125 -20.44 -11.34 -18.23
C SER A 125 -19.63 -12.37 -17.43
N ASP A 126 -18.32 -12.46 -17.66
CA ASP A 126 -17.37 -13.30 -16.90
C ASP A 126 -16.91 -12.67 -15.57
N ASN A 127 -17.56 -11.58 -15.15
CA ASN A 127 -17.20 -10.75 -13.99
C ASN A 127 -15.79 -10.11 -14.08
N LYS A 128 -15.16 -10.07 -15.25
CA LYS A 128 -13.94 -9.29 -15.43
C LYS A 128 -14.27 -7.82 -15.64
N LEU A 129 -13.54 -6.99 -14.93
CA LEU A 129 -13.51 -5.54 -15.10
C LEU A 129 -12.45 -5.12 -16.12
N PHE A 130 -12.86 -4.25 -17.04
CA PHE A 130 -12.01 -3.44 -17.91
C PHE A 130 -12.19 -1.98 -17.52
N CYS A 131 -11.10 -1.24 -17.32
CA CYS A 131 -11.16 0.18 -16.98
C CYS A 131 -10.54 1.03 -18.08
N SER A 132 -11.21 2.14 -18.44
CA SER A 132 -10.71 3.08 -19.45
C SER A 132 -9.35 3.72 -19.10
N CYS A 133 -8.92 3.70 -17.82
CA CYS A 133 -7.59 4.17 -17.42
C CYS A 133 -6.45 3.21 -17.80
N ARG A 134 -6.77 1.95 -18.15
CA ARG A 134 -5.82 0.90 -18.56
C ARG A 134 -4.70 0.56 -17.57
N MET A 135 -4.83 0.96 -16.30
CA MET A 135 -3.77 0.76 -15.31
C MET A 135 -3.55 -0.72 -14.97
N ILE A 136 -4.60 -1.55 -15.02
CA ILE A 136 -4.48 -3.00 -14.77
C ILE A 136 -3.63 -3.63 -15.87
N GLU A 137 -3.88 -3.26 -17.12
CA GLU A 137 -3.22 -3.77 -18.30
C GLU A 137 -1.76 -3.28 -18.38
N ILE A 138 -1.51 -2.01 -18.05
CA ILE A 138 -0.19 -1.38 -18.16
C ILE A 138 0.69 -1.69 -16.94
N LYS A 139 0.14 -1.58 -15.72
CA LYS A 139 0.90 -1.71 -14.46
C LYS A 139 0.65 -3.04 -13.76
N GLY A 140 -0.44 -3.74 -14.07
CA GLY A 140 -0.76 -5.00 -13.39
C GLY A 140 -1.25 -4.81 -11.95
N VAL A 141 -1.75 -3.62 -11.62
CA VAL A 141 -2.28 -3.28 -10.29
C VAL A 141 -3.68 -2.71 -10.47
N LEU A 142 -4.62 -3.08 -9.60
CA LEU A 142 -5.97 -2.54 -9.60
C LEU A 142 -5.96 -1.02 -9.44
N CYS A 143 -6.66 -0.32 -10.33
CA CYS A 143 -6.88 1.12 -10.19
C CYS A 143 -8.03 1.42 -9.24
N ARG A 144 -8.05 2.66 -8.72
CA ARG A 144 -9.15 3.20 -7.92
C ARG A 144 -10.54 2.95 -8.49
N HIS A 145 -10.70 3.03 -9.82
CA HIS A 145 -12.00 2.84 -10.47
C HIS A 145 -12.48 1.40 -10.39
N ALA A 146 -11.59 0.44 -10.66
CA ALA A 146 -11.91 -0.97 -10.56
C ALA A 146 -12.16 -1.39 -9.11
N ILE A 147 -11.35 -0.87 -8.17
CA ILE A 147 -11.54 -1.09 -6.73
C ILE A 147 -12.93 -0.62 -6.28
N LYS A 148 -13.36 0.58 -6.73
CA LYS A 148 -14.69 1.11 -6.44
C LYS A 148 -15.81 0.20 -6.92
N VAL A 149 -15.74 -0.29 -8.16
CA VAL A 149 -16.76 -1.22 -8.71
C VAL A 149 -16.73 -2.58 -8.01
N LEU A 150 -15.55 -3.15 -7.74
CA LEU A 150 -15.42 -4.42 -7.01
C LEU A 150 -16.10 -4.32 -5.63
N ARG A 151 -15.83 -3.26 -4.88
CA ARG A 151 -16.34 -3.12 -3.52
C ARG A 151 -17.81 -2.73 -3.46
N ASP A 152 -18.19 -1.70 -4.20
CA ASP A 152 -19.47 -1.04 -3.96
C ASP A 152 -20.59 -1.67 -4.82
N ILE A 153 -20.24 -2.27 -5.97
CA ILE A 153 -21.22 -2.92 -6.86
C ILE A 153 -21.17 -4.44 -6.72
N MET A 154 -19.97 -5.03 -6.74
CA MET A 154 -19.82 -6.49 -6.70
C MET A 154 -19.73 -7.03 -5.27
N ASN A 155 -19.68 -6.17 -4.25
CA ASN A 155 -19.53 -6.53 -2.83
C ASN A 155 -18.33 -7.46 -2.55
N ILE A 156 -17.27 -7.31 -3.36
CA ILE A 156 -16.03 -8.08 -3.24
C ILE A 156 -15.15 -7.46 -2.16
N LYS A 157 -14.79 -8.27 -1.17
CA LYS A 157 -14.04 -7.83 0.02
C LYS A 157 -12.53 -8.09 -0.07
N GLU A 158 -12.10 -8.88 -1.05
CA GLU A 158 -10.73 -9.35 -1.26
C GLU A 158 -10.41 -9.25 -2.75
N ILE A 159 -9.15 -9.01 -3.11
CA ILE A 159 -8.67 -8.96 -4.49
C ILE A 159 -8.92 -10.32 -5.14
N PRO A 160 -9.70 -10.40 -6.24
CA PRO A 160 -9.87 -11.64 -6.97
C PRO A 160 -8.55 -12.09 -7.61
N ASP A 161 -8.28 -13.40 -7.59
CA ASP A 161 -7.01 -13.99 -8.03
C ASP A 161 -6.60 -13.59 -9.45
N GLN A 162 -7.57 -13.42 -10.34
CA GLN A 162 -7.33 -12.96 -11.72
C GLN A 162 -6.65 -11.58 -11.83
N TYR A 163 -6.64 -10.78 -10.76
CA TYR A 163 -5.97 -9.49 -10.68
C TYR A 163 -4.66 -9.52 -9.91
N ILE A 164 -4.29 -10.67 -9.34
CA ILE A 164 -3.02 -10.86 -8.62
C ILE A 164 -2.00 -11.43 -9.60
N LEU A 165 -1.05 -10.58 -10.02
CA LEU A 165 0.04 -11.01 -10.90
C LEU A 165 1.23 -11.51 -10.07
N LYS A 166 1.70 -12.74 -10.37
CA LYS A 166 2.85 -13.37 -9.69
C LYS A 166 4.10 -12.49 -9.62
N ARG A 167 4.36 -11.67 -10.64
CA ARG A 167 5.51 -10.74 -10.68
C ARG A 167 5.52 -9.69 -9.56
N TRP A 168 4.37 -9.48 -8.92
CA TRP A 168 4.18 -8.47 -7.88
C TRP A 168 4.03 -9.06 -6.47
N THR A 169 4.03 -10.39 -6.36
CA THR A 169 3.87 -11.09 -5.08
C THR A 169 5.21 -11.39 -4.43
N LYS A 170 5.25 -11.44 -3.10
CA LYS A 170 6.46 -11.76 -2.31
C LYS A 170 7.02 -13.16 -2.55
N GLU A 171 6.25 -14.08 -3.14
CA GLU A 171 6.71 -15.45 -3.43
C GLU A 171 7.95 -15.49 -4.34
N LEU A 172 8.21 -14.44 -5.12
CA LEU A 172 9.44 -14.34 -5.91
C LEU A 172 10.68 -14.01 -5.07
N ASP A 173 10.52 -13.37 -3.90
CA ASP A 173 11.63 -12.97 -3.04
C ASP A 173 12.16 -14.12 -2.16
N LEU A 174 11.48 -15.28 -2.14
CA LEU A 174 11.86 -16.45 -1.32
C LEU A 174 12.77 -17.46 -2.05
N ASN A 175 13.20 -17.17 -3.28
CA ASN A 175 14.02 -18.07 -4.11
C ASN A 175 15.34 -17.43 -4.59
N VAL A 176 15.92 -16.49 -3.84
CA VAL A 176 17.28 -15.95 -4.09
C VAL A 176 18.11 -15.99 -2.82
#